data_AF-A0A0G2FRD5-F1
#
_entry.id   AF-A0A0G2FRD5-F1
#
_cell.length_a   1.000
_cell.length_b   1.000
_cell.length_c   1.000
_cell.angle_alpha   90.00
_cell.angle_beta   90.00
_cell.angle_gamma   90.00
#
_symmetry.space_group_name_H-M   'P 1'
#
loop_
_entity.id
_entity.type
_entity.pdbx_description
1 polymer ?
#
loop_
_entity_poly.entity_id
_entity_poly.type
_entity_poly.pdbx_seq_one_letter_code
_entity_poly.pdbx_strand_id
1 'polypeptide(L)'
;MSDDDFMQESDEEYDFEYDDDDDNEDSGDVDIENKYYNAKQLKVTDPEDAIKEFLEVPGLEQEKGDWGFKGLKQAIKLEFKLQRYDEAIKHYAELLTYVKSAVTRNYSEKSINNMLDYIEKSSDARGAALCMEKFYSLTLECFQTTNNERLWLKTNIKLAKLLLDRREYPSVNKKLKELHNACKREDGSEDSSKGTYLLEIYALEIQMYAETKNNKQLKLLYQRALKVRSAVPHPKIMGIIRECGGKMHMSEENWKDAQSDFFESFRNYDEAGSLQRIQVLKYLLLTTMLMRSDINPFDSQETKPYKNDLRIAAMTELVDAYQRDDIHKYESVLQKNQDLLADPFIAENIDEVTRNMRTKAVLKLITPYTRMRLSWVAKQLRISEAEVQDIMGFLIIDGKINGKIDQQTGVLEINSDRDAERINAIQHLSDALAELYTTVFKDGDGFRNSDTTVAVDGSDMGGGFFESPIGTRREGGRATGHAPRARRVPRETFGPA
;
A
#
# COMPACT_ATOMS: atom_id res chain seq x y z
N MET A 1 24.09 41.72 1.56
CA MET A 1 23.38 41.75 2.86
C MET A 1 22.51 40.51 2.83
N SER A 2 22.84 39.56 3.70
CA SER A 2 22.30 38.19 3.70
C SER A 2 20.89 38.21 4.30
N ASP A 3 19.95 37.51 3.66
CA ASP A 3 18.54 37.38 4.07
C ASP A 3 18.31 36.01 4.75
N ASP A 4 19.35 35.51 5.42
CA ASP A 4 19.49 34.13 5.91
C ASP A 4 19.21 34.00 7.42
N ASP A 5 18.48 34.97 8.01
CA ASP A 5 18.24 35.08 9.45
C ASP A 5 16.78 34.83 9.87
N PHE A 6 15.94 34.25 8.99
CA PHE A 6 14.51 33.99 9.30
C PHE A 6 14.13 32.52 9.48
N MET A 7 15.09 31.64 9.79
CA MET A 7 14.82 30.24 10.15
C MET A 7 15.79 29.77 11.25
N GLN A 8 15.70 30.37 12.44
CA GLN A 8 16.18 29.71 13.66
C GLN A 8 15.03 28.93 14.28
N GLU A 9 15.20 27.61 14.29
CA GLU A 9 14.44 26.63 15.05
C GLU A 9 14.14 27.14 16.46
N SER A 10 12.88 27.48 16.71
CA SER A 10 12.33 27.51 18.05
C SER A 10 11.71 26.13 18.33
N ASP A 11 12.55 25.11 18.39
CA ASP A 11 12.24 23.79 18.98
C ASP A 11 12.50 23.80 20.50
N GLU A 12 12.42 24.97 21.13
CA GLU A 12 12.12 25.08 22.56
C GLU A 12 10.60 25.17 22.69
N GLU A 13 9.95 24.02 22.53
CA GLU A 13 8.62 23.79 23.10
C GLU A 13 8.79 23.94 24.62
N TYR A 14 8.67 25.19 25.09
CA TYR A 14 8.51 25.56 26.48
C TYR A 14 7.22 24.89 26.95
N ASP A 15 7.35 23.61 27.32
CA ASP A 15 6.31 22.80 27.93
C ASP A 15 6.00 23.48 29.26
N PHE A 16 5.04 24.41 29.23
CA PHE A 16 4.32 24.85 30.40
C PHE A 16 3.68 23.59 30.99
N GLU A 17 4.43 22.85 31.82
CA GLU A 17 3.88 21.98 32.86
C GLU A 17 3.03 22.92 33.73
N TYR A 18 1.78 23.17 33.31
CA TYR A 18 0.72 23.45 34.27
C TYR A 18 0.67 22.19 35.13
N ASP A 19 1.43 22.22 36.23
CA ASP A 19 1.04 21.50 37.43
C ASP A 19 -0.42 21.91 37.63
N ASP A 20 -1.36 21.02 37.29
CA ASP A 20 -2.76 21.11 37.74
C ASP A 20 -2.64 21.07 39.27
N ASP A 21 -2.41 22.25 39.86
CA ASP A 21 -2.72 22.58 41.24
C ASP A 21 -4.24 22.48 41.34
N ASP A 22 -4.75 21.23 41.40
CA ASP A 22 -6.04 20.96 42.01
C ASP A 22 -5.85 21.29 43.49
N ASP A 23 -6.12 22.56 43.82
CA ASP A 23 -6.43 23.09 45.14
C ASP A 23 -7.61 22.30 45.74
N ASN A 24 -7.37 21.05 46.13
CA ASN A 24 -8.20 20.40 47.14
C ASN A 24 -7.61 20.76 48.49
N GLU A 25 -8.07 21.89 49.01
CA GLU A 25 -8.11 22.18 50.43
C GLU A 25 -8.76 21.00 51.17
N ASP A 26 -7.97 20.08 51.72
CA ASP A 26 -8.31 19.54 53.02
C ASP A 26 -7.07 19.18 53.87
N SER A 27 -7.26 19.50 55.14
CA SER A 27 -6.30 19.71 56.22
C SER A 27 -5.60 18.45 56.73
N GLY A 28 -4.29 18.53 57.06
CA GLY A 28 -3.60 17.43 57.72
C GLY A 28 -2.14 17.63 58.12
N ASP A 29 -1.22 17.71 57.15
CA ASP A 29 0.20 17.42 57.43
C ASP A 29 1.18 18.46 56.87
N VAL A 30 1.26 19.61 57.55
CA VAL A 30 2.22 20.70 57.27
C VAL A 30 3.67 20.20 57.26
N ASP A 31 3.99 19.19 58.06
CA ASP A 31 5.34 18.61 58.14
C ASP A 31 5.72 17.78 56.90
N ILE A 32 4.75 17.11 56.27
CA ILE A 32 4.95 16.30 55.07
C ILE A 32 5.09 17.21 53.83
N GLU A 33 4.27 18.25 53.77
CA GLU A 33 4.33 19.27 52.72
C GLU A 33 5.67 20.03 52.73
N ASN A 34 6.13 20.44 53.92
CA ASN A 34 7.43 21.10 54.08
C ASN A 34 8.61 20.23 53.63
N LYS A 35 8.57 18.92 53.93
CA LYS A 35 9.59 17.98 53.45
C LYS A 35 9.56 17.79 51.94
N TYR A 36 8.38 17.70 51.34
CA TYR A 36 8.23 17.59 49.90
C TYR A 36 8.79 18.82 49.15
N TYR A 37 8.52 20.03 49.63
CA TYR A 37 9.09 21.24 49.02
C TYR A 37 10.59 21.38 49.23
N ASN A 38 11.12 20.94 50.38
CA ASN A 38 12.56 20.87 50.61
C ASN A 38 13.23 19.91 49.61
N ALA A 39 12.67 18.71 49.42
CA ALA A 39 13.13 17.75 48.41
C ALA A 39 13.06 18.32 46.98
N LYS A 40 12.03 19.13 46.66
CA LYS A 40 11.89 19.82 45.36
C LYS A 40 12.99 20.87 45.14
N GLN A 41 13.43 21.57 46.18
CA GLN A 41 14.55 22.50 46.09
C GLN A 41 15.88 21.75 45.91
N LEU A 42 16.07 20.65 46.65
CA LEU A 42 17.24 19.76 46.55
C LEU A 42 17.38 19.10 45.19
N LYS A 43 16.29 18.94 44.42
CA LYS A 43 16.28 18.40 43.05
C LYS A 43 17.29 19.07 42.12
N VAL A 44 17.52 20.38 42.31
CA VAL A 44 18.41 21.19 41.46
C VAL A 44 19.86 21.11 41.92
N THR A 45 20.10 20.97 43.23
CA THR A 45 21.44 20.96 43.82
C THR A 45 22.03 19.56 43.93
N ASP A 46 21.28 18.60 44.48
CA ASP A 46 21.75 17.24 44.78
C ASP A 46 20.64 16.20 44.52
N PRO A 47 20.60 15.60 43.32
CA PRO A 47 19.52 14.69 42.93
C PRO A 47 19.50 13.38 43.74
N GLU A 48 20.62 12.93 44.31
CA GLU A 48 20.67 11.70 45.11
C GLU A 48 20.06 11.87 46.50
N ASP A 49 20.31 13.02 47.15
CA ASP A 49 19.72 13.30 48.46
C ASP A 49 18.26 13.73 48.34
N ALA A 50 17.89 14.40 47.23
CA ALA A 50 16.49 14.65 46.90
C ALA A 50 15.67 13.35 46.80
N ILE A 51 16.23 12.27 46.22
CA ILE A 51 15.54 10.97 46.14
C ILE A 51 15.28 10.40 47.54
N LYS A 52 16.25 10.47 48.46
CA LYS A 52 16.06 9.98 49.83
C LYS A 52 14.95 10.75 50.54
N GLU A 53 14.97 12.08 50.45
CA GLU A 53 13.92 12.93 51.05
C GLU A 53 12.54 12.63 50.43
N PHE A 54 12.46 12.40 49.10
CA PHE A 54 11.21 12.00 48.46
C PHE A 54 10.72 10.60 48.86
N LEU A 55 11.61 9.68 49.21
CA LEU A 55 11.28 8.32 49.68
C LEU A 55 10.92 8.29 51.17
N GLU A 56 11.35 9.28 51.96
CA GLU A 56 10.94 9.43 53.36
C GLU A 56 9.50 9.94 53.51
N VAL A 57 9.00 10.71 52.53
CA VAL A 57 7.63 11.26 52.51
C VAL A 57 6.55 10.16 52.63
N PRO A 58 6.57 9.07 51.83
CA PRO A 58 5.66 7.93 51.98
C PRO A 58 5.70 7.24 53.36
N GLY A 59 6.85 7.27 54.05
CA GLY A 59 7.01 6.62 55.35
C GLY A 59 6.46 7.43 56.53
N LEU A 60 6.15 8.70 56.31
CA LEU A 60 5.60 9.62 57.32
C LEU A 60 4.07 9.64 57.31
N GLU A 61 3.45 9.19 56.22
CA GLU A 61 2.00 9.06 56.10
C GLU A 61 1.50 7.79 56.85
N GLN A 62 0.60 7.95 57.83
CA GLN A 62 -0.03 6.83 58.54
C GLN A 62 -1.03 6.06 57.67
N GLU A 63 -1.71 6.77 56.77
CA GLU A 63 -2.54 6.23 55.71
C GLU A 63 -2.03 6.75 54.37
N LYS A 64 -1.99 5.88 53.35
CA LYS A 64 -1.50 6.26 52.02
C LYS A 64 -2.25 7.49 51.51
N GLY A 65 -1.54 8.59 51.30
CA GLY A 65 -2.07 9.87 50.88
C GLY A 65 -1.53 10.36 49.55
N ASP A 66 -1.96 11.57 49.17
CA ASP A 66 -1.57 12.20 47.89
C ASP A 66 -0.12 12.69 47.89
N TRP A 67 0.46 13.02 49.06
CA TRP A 67 1.83 13.49 49.17
C TRP A 67 2.85 12.35 49.01
N GLY A 68 2.56 11.17 49.56
CA GLY A 68 3.32 9.94 49.29
C GLY A 68 3.36 9.59 47.81
N PHE A 69 2.23 9.74 47.10
CA PHE A 69 2.16 9.52 45.65
C PHE A 69 2.97 10.55 44.85
N LYS A 70 2.87 11.84 45.20
CA LYS A 70 3.65 12.92 44.56
C LYS A 70 5.16 12.74 44.79
N GLY A 71 5.56 12.34 46.00
CA GLY A 71 6.95 12.04 46.38
C GLY A 71 7.52 10.90 45.55
N LEU A 72 6.86 9.74 45.53
CA LEU A 72 7.27 8.58 44.72
C LEU A 72 7.37 8.91 43.23
N LYS A 73 6.43 9.69 42.69
CA LYS A 73 6.45 10.13 41.29
C LYS A 73 7.71 10.94 40.95
N GLN A 74 8.11 11.87 41.81
CA GLN A 74 9.33 12.66 41.60
C GLN A 74 10.61 11.83 41.83
N ALA A 75 10.61 10.94 42.82
CA ALA A 75 11.70 10.00 43.05
C ALA A 75 11.97 9.13 41.81
N ILE A 76 10.93 8.52 41.24
CA ILE A 76 11.05 7.68 40.04
C ILE A 76 11.57 8.47 38.84
N LYS A 77 11.10 9.72 38.63
CA LYS A 77 11.63 10.59 37.57
C LYS A 77 13.14 10.84 37.75
N LEU A 78 13.60 11.04 38.99
CA LEU A 78 15.02 11.28 39.29
C LEU A 78 15.87 10.00 39.20
N GLU A 79 15.39 8.88 39.71
CA GLU A 79 16.05 7.58 39.58
C GLU A 79 16.22 7.17 38.13
N PHE A 80 15.23 7.47 37.29
CA PHE A 80 15.30 7.23 35.86
C PHE A 80 16.37 8.11 35.19
N LYS A 81 16.46 9.40 35.57
CA LYS A 81 17.55 10.30 35.11
C LYS A 81 18.93 9.81 35.53
N LEU A 82 19.06 9.25 36.73
CA LEU A 82 20.32 8.72 37.27
C LEU A 82 20.64 7.27 36.80
N GLN A 83 19.85 6.71 35.88
CA GLN A 83 20.00 5.35 35.34
C GLN A 83 19.88 4.23 36.39
N ARG A 84 19.23 4.48 37.54
CA ARG A 84 19.00 3.50 38.60
C ARG A 84 17.70 2.72 38.36
N TYR A 85 17.68 1.94 37.28
CA TYR A 85 16.48 1.29 36.80
C TYR A 85 15.87 0.27 37.78
N ASP A 86 16.69 -0.49 38.50
CA ASP A 86 16.19 -1.51 39.44
C ASP A 86 15.50 -0.92 40.68
N GLU A 87 15.94 0.26 41.13
CA GLU A 87 15.33 1.01 42.23
C GLU A 87 14.02 1.64 41.76
N ALA A 88 14.03 2.27 40.58
CA ALA A 88 12.84 2.85 39.96
C ALA A 88 11.72 1.82 39.76
N ILE A 89 12.03 0.57 39.40
CA ILE A 89 11.03 -0.50 39.27
C ILE A 89 10.37 -0.83 40.62
N LYS A 90 11.15 -0.86 41.72
CA LYS A 90 10.62 -1.15 43.05
C LYS A 90 9.70 -0.03 43.52
N HIS A 91 10.14 1.22 43.39
CA HIS A 91 9.33 2.38 43.78
C HIS A 91 8.11 2.54 42.86
N TYR A 92 8.20 2.15 41.59
CA TYR A 92 7.03 2.11 40.71
C TYR A 92 6.01 1.05 41.13
N ALA A 93 6.46 -0.16 41.51
CA ALA A 93 5.57 -1.19 42.06
C ALA A 93 4.89 -0.70 43.35
N GLU A 94 5.60 0.03 44.19
CA GLU A 94 5.04 0.67 45.38
C GLU A 94 4.01 1.75 45.02
N LEU A 95 4.32 2.64 44.07
CA LEU A 95 3.40 3.66 43.57
C LEU A 95 2.09 3.06 43.05
N LEU A 96 2.14 1.93 42.35
CA LEU A 96 0.94 1.24 41.86
C LEU A 96 0.03 0.75 42.99
N THR A 97 0.53 0.58 44.22
CA THR A 97 -0.32 0.24 45.36
C THR A 97 -1.19 1.41 45.83
N TYR A 98 -0.74 2.66 45.65
CA TYR A 98 -1.50 3.87 45.97
C TYR A 98 -2.69 4.06 45.02
N VAL A 99 -2.56 3.57 43.78
CA VAL A 99 -3.63 3.59 42.76
C VAL A 99 -4.86 2.77 43.18
N LYS A 100 -4.69 1.80 44.08
CA LYS A 100 -5.78 0.94 44.57
C LYS A 100 -6.55 1.53 45.76
N SER A 101 -5.92 2.38 46.57
CA SER A 101 -6.44 2.72 47.91
C SER A 101 -6.49 4.20 48.23
N ALA A 102 -5.61 5.02 47.68
CA ALA A 102 -5.36 6.38 48.16
C ALA A 102 -5.77 7.47 47.17
N VAL A 103 -5.51 7.23 45.89
CA VAL A 103 -5.55 8.28 44.87
C VAL A 103 -6.74 8.11 43.96
N THR A 104 -7.36 9.22 43.54
CA THR A 104 -8.48 9.19 42.59
C THR A 104 -8.06 8.53 41.26
N ARG A 105 -9.02 7.83 40.64
CA ARG A 105 -8.79 7.09 39.38
C ARG A 105 -8.31 7.99 38.22
N ASN A 106 -8.81 9.22 38.15
CA ASN A 106 -8.44 10.16 37.09
C ASN A 106 -7.02 10.74 37.31
N TYR A 107 -6.66 11.06 38.54
CA TYR A 107 -5.34 11.60 38.87
C TYR A 107 -4.23 10.55 38.69
N SER A 108 -4.51 9.31 39.10
CA SER A 108 -3.62 8.17 38.84
C SER A 108 -3.48 7.86 37.34
N GLU A 109 -4.56 7.96 36.55
CA GLU A 109 -4.51 7.82 35.09
C GLU A 109 -3.60 8.86 34.42
N LYS A 110 -3.82 10.16 34.71
CA LYS A 110 -2.98 11.25 34.18
C LYS A 110 -1.52 11.04 34.58
N SER A 111 -1.27 10.74 35.85
CA SER A 111 0.09 10.58 36.37
C SER A 111 0.83 9.39 35.76
N ILE A 112 0.17 8.23 35.59
CA ILE A 112 0.78 7.06 34.95
C ILE A 112 1.08 7.34 33.48
N ASN A 113 0.15 7.95 32.74
CA ASN A 113 0.39 8.31 31.33
C ASN A 113 1.59 9.25 31.20
N ASN A 114 1.64 10.34 31.99
CA ASN A 114 2.75 11.29 31.97
C ASN A 114 4.09 10.64 32.36
N MET A 115 4.08 9.67 33.28
CA MET A 115 5.29 8.91 33.62
C MET A 115 5.74 8.01 32.47
N LEU A 116 4.82 7.31 31.81
CA LEU A 116 5.14 6.49 30.64
C LEU A 116 5.65 7.34 29.48
N ASP A 117 5.05 8.50 29.20
CA ASP A 117 5.51 9.47 28.20
C ASP A 117 6.93 9.98 28.52
N TYR A 118 7.20 10.28 29.79
CA TYR A 118 8.52 10.74 30.24
C TYR A 118 9.61 9.67 30.07
N ILE A 119 9.29 8.43 30.42
CA ILE A 119 10.18 7.27 30.26
C ILE A 119 10.45 6.99 28.78
N GLU A 120 9.43 7.09 27.93
CA GLU A 120 9.54 6.90 26.48
C GLU A 120 10.45 7.95 25.85
N LYS A 121 10.27 9.24 26.18
CA LYS A 121 11.15 10.34 25.70
C LYS A 121 12.60 10.19 26.19
N SER A 122 12.83 9.56 27.34
CA SER A 122 14.15 9.44 27.97
C SER A 122 14.84 8.08 27.70
N SER A 123 14.35 7.29 26.73
CA SER A 123 14.65 5.86 26.58
C SER A 123 15.91 5.49 25.77
N ASP A 124 16.80 6.44 25.44
CA ASP A 124 17.98 6.19 24.60
C ASP A 124 19.04 5.22 25.18
N ALA A 125 18.97 4.91 26.47
CA ALA A 125 19.89 3.99 27.12
C ALA A 125 19.45 2.53 26.99
N ARG A 126 20.35 1.61 26.60
CA ARG A 126 20.08 0.15 26.50
C ARG A 126 19.44 -0.49 27.75
N GLY A 127 19.64 0.09 28.94
CA GLY A 127 18.98 -0.34 30.19
C GLY A 127 17.52 0.13 30.34
N ALA A 128 17.16 1.24 29.71
CA ALA A 128 15.81 1.82 29.74
C ALA A 128 14.77 0.90 29.07
N ALA A 129 15.16 0.15 28.05
CA ALA A 129 14.27 -0.77 27.33
C ALA A 129 13.73 -1.93 28.21
N LEU A 130 14.58 -2.51 29.07
CA LEU A 130 14.19 -3.56 30.02
C LEU A 130 13.38 -2.97 31.19
N CYS A 131 13.76 -1.78 31.64
CA CYS A 131 13.02 -1.04 32.65
C CYS A 131 11.60 -0.76 32.15
N MET A 132 11.47 -0.23 30.94
CA MET A 132 10.21 0.11 30.32
C MET A 132 9.29 -1.11 30.15
N GLU A 133 9.81 -2.25 29.68
CA GLU A 133 9.02 -3.48 29.60
C GLU A 133 8.48 -3.92 30.97
N LYS A 134 9.32 -3.86 32.01
CA LYS A 134 8.90 -4.17 33.39
C LYS A 134 7.86 -3.17 33.91
N PHE A 135 8.05 -1.88 33.67
CA PHE A 135 7.07 -0.83 34.00
C PHE A 135 5.73 -1.16 33.36
N TYR A 136 5.68 -1.34 32.04
CA TYR A 136 4.45 -1.72 31.33
C TYR A 136 3.84 -3.00 31.89
N SER A 137 4.63 -4.04 32.18
CA SER A 137 4.10 -5.29 32.74
C SER A 137 3.40 -5.09 34.10
N LEU A 138 4.03 -4.33 35.01
CA LEU A 138 3.48 -3.99 36.32
C LEU A 138 2.23 -3.10 36.20
N THR A 139 2.26 -2.10 35.31
CA THR A 139 1.09 -1.25 35.04
C THR A 139 -0.10 -2.07 34.57
N LEU A 140 0.15 -3.04 33.68
CA LEU A 140 -0.89 -3.90 33.11
C LEU A 140 -1.50 -4.84 34.14
N GLU A 141 -0.68 -5.46 34.99
CA GLU A 141 -1.15 -6.31 36.10
C GLU A 141 -2.00 -5.50 37.10
N CYS A 142 -1.58 -4.27 37.41
CA CYS A 142 -2.35 -3.37 38.25
C CYS A 142 -3.70 -3.02 37.62
N PHE A 143 -3.73 -2.68 36.32
CA PHE A 143 -4.97 -2.32 35.63
C PHE A 143 -5.94 -3.48 35.41
N GLN A 144 -5.43 -4.71 35.26
CA GLN A 144 -6.28 -5.91 35.26
C GLN A 144 -6.97 -6.09 36.62
N THR A 145 -6.26 -5.85 37.71
CA THR A 145 -6.82 -5.96 39.07
C THR A 145 -7.86 -4.87 39.34
N THR A 146 -7.64 -3.65 38.83
CA THR A 146 -8.52 -2.49 39.07
C THR A 146 -9.71 -2.41 38.09
N ASN A 147 -9.86 -3.38 37.17
CA ASN A 147 -10.92 -3.45 36.16
C ASN A 147 -11.00 -2.20 35.26
N ASN A 148 -9.84 -1.63 34.93
CA ASN A 148 -9.72 -0.41 34.12
C ASN A 148 -9.56 -0.73 32.63
N GLU A 149 -10.60 -1.27 31.98
CA GLU A 149 -10.52 -1.73 30.58
C GLU A 149 -9.97 -0.67 29.61
N ARG A 150 -10.37 0.60 29.75
CA ARG A 150 -9.95 1.70 28.86
C ARG A 150 -8.44 1.97 28.93
N LEU A 151 -7.90 2.16 30.14
CA LEU A 151 -6.47 2.40 30.33
C LEU A 151 -5.66 1.18 29.95
N TRP A 152 -6.17 -0.01 30.29
CA TRP A 152 -5.54 -1.26 29.94
C TRP A 152 -5.40 -1.38 28.41
N LEU A 153 -6.45 -1.12 27.64
CA LEU A 153 -6.38 -1.11 26.17
C LEU A 153 -5.39 -0.07 25.64
N LYS A 154 -5.47 1.19 26.11
CA LYS A 154 -4.59 2.28 25.66
C LYS A 154 -3.11 1.98 25.95
N THR A 155 -2.81 1.46 27.13
CA THR A 155 -1.45 1.09 27.56
C THR A 155 -0.91 -0.08 26.75
N ASN A 156 -1.73 -1.10 26.50
CA ASN A 156 -1.35 -2.23 25.65
C ASN A 156 -1.12 -1.85 24.19
N ILE A 157 -1.94 -0.95 23.63
CA ILE A 157 -1.74 -0.42 22.28
C ILE A 157 -0.41 0.34 22.21
N LYS A 158 -0.08 1.11 23.23
CA LYS A 158 1.20 1.83 23.32
C LYS A 158 2.40 0.87 23.42
N LEU A 159 2.29 -0.17 24.25
CA LEU A 159 3.28 -1.24 24.32
C LEU A 159 3.44 -1.95 22.97
N ALA A 160 2.34 -2.23 22.26
CA ALA A 160 2.40 -2.85 20.94
C ALA A 160 3.09 -1.96 19.89
N LYS A 161 2.89 -0.62 19.94
CA LYS A 161 3.61 0.37 19.13
C LYS A 161 5.12 0.30 19.39
N LEU A 162 5.53 0.34 20.65
CA LEU A 162 6.96 0.25 21.03
C LEU A 162 7.61 -1.08 20.61
N LEU A 163 6.90 -2.19 20.76
CA LEU A 163 7.40 -3.50 20.32
C LEU A 163 7.51 -3.60 18.78
N LEU A 164 6.62 -2.91 18.06
CA LEU A 164 6.67 -2.80 16.60
C LEU A 164 7.90 -1.99 16.16
N ASP A 165 8.18 -0.86 16.80
CA ASP A 165 9.36 -0.03 16.52
C ASP A 165 10.67 -0.79 16.79
N ARG A 166 10.68 -1.68 17.79
CA ARG A 166 11.80 -2.61 18.09
C ARG A 166 11.89 -3.80 17.14
N ARG A 167 10.95 -3.95 16.21
CA ARG A 167 10.85 -5.06 15.24
C ARG A 167 10.69 -6.45 15.88
N GLU A 168 10.11 -6.53 17.08
CA GLU A 168 9.86 -7.79 17.80
C GLU A 168 8.52 -8.43 17.40
N TYR A 169 8.39 -8.81 16.13
CA TYR A 169 7.11 -9.25 15.54
C TYR A 169 6.40 -10.41 16.27
N PRO A 170 7.08 -11.44 16.82
CA PRO A 170 6.40 -12.52 17.53
C PRO A 170 5.68 -12.05 18.80
N SER A 171 6.32 -11.17 19.57
CA SER A 171 5.78 -10.58 20.80
C SER A 171 4.59 -9.68 20.49
N VAL A 172 4.73 -8.85 19.43
CA VAL A 172 3.65 -7.99 18.90
C VAL A 172 2.43 -8.83 18.53
N ASN A 173 2.60 -9.92 17.77
CA ASN A 173 1.49 -10.76 17.34
C ASN A 173 0.75 -11.43 18.51
N LYS A 174 1.48 -11.88 19.54
CA LYS A 174 0.85 -12.40 20.77
C LYS A 174 0.00 -11.31 21.45
N LYS A 175 0.52 -10.08 21.51
CA LYS A 175 -0.15 -8.94 22.15
C LYS A 175 -1.37 -8.45 21.36
N LEU A 176 -1.28 -8.39 20.03
CA LEU A 176 -2.38 -7.99 19.15
C LEU A 176 -3.54 -9.01 19.21
N LYS A 177 -3.25 -10.31 19.35
CA LYS A 177 -4.29 -11.33 19.60
C LYS A 177 -5.02 -11.11 20.93
N GLU A 178 -4.28 -10.77 21.99
CA GLU A 178 -4.85 -10.45 23.30
C GLU A 178 -5.76 -9.22 23.21
N LEU A 179 -5.29 -8.16 22.54
CA LEU A 179 -6.04 -6.93 22.27
C LEU A 179 -7.30 -7.18 21.45
N HIS A 180 -7.23 -8.00 20.39
CA HIS A 180 -8.39 -8.39 19.59
C HIS A 180 -9.44 -9.12 20.41
N ASN A 181 -9.01 -10.01 21.31
CA ASN A 181 -9.95 -10.73 22.18
C ASN A 181 -10.61 -9.79 23.19
N ALA A 182 -9.89 -8.78 23.70
CA ALA A 182 -10.44 -7.77 24.61
C ALA A 182 -11.42 -6.78 23.93
N CYS A 183 -11.33 -6.64 22.60
CA CYS A 183 -12.25 -5.83 21.79
C CYS A 183 -13.48 -6.62 21.30
N LYS A 184 -13.50 -7.94 21.44
CA LYS A 184 -14.68 -8.78 21.15
C LYS A 184 -15.58 -8.87 22.37
N ARG A 185 -16.90 -8.85 22.15
CA ARG A 185 -17.88 -9.18 23.20
C ARG A 185 -17.91 -10.69 23.45
N GLU A 186 -18.49 -11.11 24.57
CA GLU A 186 -18.64 -12.54 24.92
C GLU A 186 -19.43 -13.34 23.87
N ASP A 187 -20.25 -12.66 23.07
CA ASP A 187 -21.03 -13.22 21.95
C ASP A 187 -20.22 -13.31 20.62
N GLY A 188 -18.93 -12.96 20.65
CA GLY A 188 -18.06 -12.96 19.46
C GLY A 188 -18.28 -11.80 18.48
N SER A 189 -19.24 -10.90 18.77
CA SER A 189 -19.49 -9.67 18.00
C SER A 189 -18.53 -8.54 18.39
N GLU A 190 -18.15 -7.71 17.41
CA GLU A 190 -17.28 -6.55 17.62
C GLU A 190 -18.03 -5.46 18.41
N ASP A 191 -17.40 -4.94 19.46
CA ASP A 191 -18.00 -3.86 20.24
C ASP A 191 -17.89 -2.52 19.52
N SER A 192 -19.03 -2.00 19.05
CA SER A 192 -19.13 -0.68 18.39
C SER A 192 -18.55 0.46 19.25
N SER A 193 -18.64 0.36 20.59
CA SER A 193 -18.06 1.36 21.50
C SER A 193 -16.53 1.33 21.56
N LYS A 194 -15.92 0.18 21.22
CA LYS A 194 -14.46 -0.03 21.17
C LYS A 194 -13.92 0.08 19.73
N GLY A 195 -14.73 0.50 18.77
CA GLY A 195 -14.37 0.59 17.35
C GLY A 195 -13.14 1.46 17.07
N THR A 196 -12.93 2.54 17.82
CA THR A 196 -11.73 3.39 17.68
C THR A 196 -10.45 2.64 18.07
N TYR A 197 -10.46 1.91 19.19
CA TYR A 197 -9.32 1.10 19.61
C TYR A 197 -9.09 -0.08 18.65
N LEU A 198 -10.17 -0.67 18.12
CA LEU A 198 -10.07 -1.74 17.14
C LEU A 198 -9.40 -1.29 15.84
N LEU A 199 -9.71 -0.08 15.36
CA LEU A 199 -9.02 0.52 14.21
C LEU A 199 -7.54 0.77 14.49
N GLU A 200 -7.17 1.22 15.69
CA GLU A 200 -5.76 1.32 16.08
C GLU A 200 -5.04 -0.03 16.08
N ILE A 201 -5.68 -1.07 16.60
CA ILE A 201 -5.14 -2.43 16.59
C ILE A 201 -4.94 -2.91 15.14
N TYR A 202 -5.92 -2.70 14.27
CA TYR A 202 -5.80 -3.05 12.86
C TYR A 202 -4.69 -2.25 12.17
N ALA A 203 -4.52 -0.96 12.46
CA ALA A 203 -3.42 -0.17 11.91
C ALA A 203 -2.06 -0.76 12.27
N LEU A 204 -1.86 -1.19 13.53
CA LEU A 204 -0.61 -1.83 13.98
C LEU A 204 -0.39 -3.18 13.34
N GLU A 205 -1.43 -4.01 13.21
CA GLU A 205 -1.33 -5.28 12.50
C GLU A 205 -0.98 -5.09 11.03
N ILE A 206 -1.64 -4.14 10.36
CA ILE A 206 -1.39 -3.81 8.95
C ILE A 206 0.04 -3.32 8.77
N GLN A 207 0.54 -2.45 9.65
CA GLN A 207 1.93 -1.95 9.60
C GLN A 207 2.94 -3.09 9.80
N MET A 208 2.70 -3.99 10.75
CA MET A 208 3.51 -5.20 10.94
C MET A 208 3.53 -6.10 9.69
N TYR A 209 2.36 -6.33 9.08
CA TYR A 209 2.27 -7.17 7.89
C TYR A 209 2.84 -6.50 6.63
N ALA A 210 2.82 -5.17 6.56
CA ALA A 210 3.47 -4.41 5.51
C ALA A 210 5.00 -4.57 5.57
N GLU A 211 5.60 -4.48 6.77
CA GLU A 211 7.04 -4.69 6.95
C GLU A 211 7.48 -6.14 6.71
N THR A 212 6.65 -7.11 7.08
CA THR A 212 6.90 -8.54 6.81
C THR A 212 6.53 -9.00 5.40
N LYS A 213 6.05 -8.07 4.55
CA LYS A 213 5.64 -8.30 3.14
C LYS A 213 4.61 -9.42 2.95
N ASN A 214 3.70 -9.60 3.91
CA ASN A 214 2.65 -10.61 3.82
C ASN A 214 1.33 -10.03 3.26
N ASN A 215 1.28 -9.88 1.93
CA ASN A 215 0.16 -9.22 1.25
C ASN A 215 -1.19 -9.94 1.43
N LYS A 216 -1.19 -11.27 1.60
CA LYS A 216 -2.43 -12.06 1.78
C LYS A 216 -3.15 -11.72 3.09
N GLN A 217 -2.41 -11.66 4.19
CA GLN A 217 -2.97 -11.30 5.49
C GLN A 217 -3.33 -9.82 5.54
N LEU A 218 -2.50 -8.96 4.95
CA LEU A 218 -2.74 -7.52 4.87
C LEU A 218 -4.08 -7.23 4.18
N LYS A 219 -4.40 -7.89 3.06
CA LYS A 219 -5.69 -7.73 2.36
C LYS A 219 -6.90 -8.09 3.21
N LEU A 220 -6.82 -9.20 3.92
CA LEU A 220 -7.90 -9.66 4.78
C LEU A 220 -8.11 -8.70 5.97
N LEU A 221 -7.03 -8.18 6.54
CA LEU A 221 -7.09 -7.20 7.62
C LEU A 221 -7.59 -5.84 7.15
N TYR A 222 -7.14 -5.39 5.98
CA TYR A 222 -7.60 -4.15 5.37
C TYR A 222 -9.11 -4.16 5.11
N GLN A 223 -9.63 -5.24 4.52
CA GLN A 223 -11.07 -5.41 4.32
C GLN A 223 -11.86 -5.48 5.63
N ARG A 224 -11.26 -6.00 6.71
CA ARG A 224 -11.88 -5.98 8.04
C ARG A 224 -11.87 -4.57 8.63
N ALA A 225 -10.75 -3.86 8.54
CA ALA A 225 -10.63 -2.48 9.03
C ALA A 225 -11.66 -1.55 8.37
N LEU A 226 -11.92 -1.69 7.07
CA LEU A 226 -12.94 -0.90 6.34
C LEU A 226 -14.39 -1.21 6.78
N LYS A 227 -14.65 -2.41 7.32
CA LYS A 227 -15.99 -2.78 7.81
C LYS A 227 -16.28 -2.26 9.21
N VAL A 228 -15.25 -1.87 9.96
CA VAL A 228 -15.40 -1.35 11.32
C VAL A 228 -16.15 -0.02 11.26
N ARG A 229 -17.38 -0.01 11.75
CA ARG A 229 -18.17 1.20 11.92
C ARG A 229 -17.73 1.88 13.23
N SER A 230 -16.78 2.81 13.14
CA SER A 230 -16.48 3.72 14.24
C SER A 230 -17.28 5.02 14.08
N ALA A 231 -17.83 5.54 15.17
CA ALA A 231 -18.57 6.80 15.17
C ALA A 231 -17.68 7.98 14.76
N VAL A 232 -16.41 7.99 15.17
CA VAL A 232 -15.40 8.99 14.78
C VAL A 232 -14.00 8.35 14.82
N PRO A 233 -13.46 7.86 13.68
CA PRO A 233 -12.07 7.45 13.61
C PRO A 233 -11.13 8.65 13.61
N HIS A 234 -9.97 8.54 14.26
CA HIS A 234 -8.96 9.59 14.23
C HIS A 234 -8.31 9.64 12.83
N PRO A 235 -8.24 10.82 12.15
CA PRO A 235 -7.75 10.93 10.78
C PRO A 235 -6.38 10.30 10.55
N LYS A 236 -5.41 10.57 11.44
CA LYS A 236 -4.07 9.93 11.39
C LYS A 236 -4.07 8.40 11.28
N ILE A 237 -4.93 7.71 12.03
CA ILE A 237 -4.99 6.23 12.03
C ILE A 237 -5.63 5.73 10.74
N MET A 238 -6.68 6.41 10.27
CA MET A 238 -7.30 6.11 8.98
C MET A 238 -6.31 6.35 7.82
N GLY A 239 -5.50 7.39 7.91
CA GLY A 239 -4.42 7.71 6.96
C GLY A 239 -3.43 6.55 6.82
N ILE A 240 -2.97 5.97 7.93
CA ILE A 240 -2.05 4.82 7.95
C ILE A 240 -2.70 3.59 7.31
N ILE A 241 -3.95 3.27 7.67
CA ILE A 241 -4.66 2.11 7.13
C ILE A 241 -4.83 2.24 5.62
N ARG A 242 -5.25 3.41 5.14
CA ARG A 242 -5.42 3.71 3.71
C ARG A 242 -4.10 3.73 2.95
N GLU A 243 -3.02 4.26 3.55
CA GLU A 243 -1.68 4.24 2.93
C GLU A 243 -1.21 2.81 2.66
N CYS A 244 -1.32 1.93 3.67
CA CYS A 244 -0.97 0.53 3.52
C CYS A 244 -1.91 -0.21 2.55
N GLY A 245 -3.20 0.15 2.51
CA GLY A 245 -4.15 -0.32 1.51
C GLY A 245 -3.72 0.06 0.08
N GLY A 246 -3.30 1.31 -0.14
CA GLY A 246 -2.79 1.77 -1.42
C GLY A 246 -1.52 1.02 -1.85
N LYS A 247 -0.55 0.84 -0.95
CA LYS A 247 0.68 0.05 -1.20
C LYS A 247 0.36 -1.40 -1.56
N MET A 248 -0.63 -2.00 -0.90
CA MET A 248 -1.10 -3.35 -1.24
C MET A 248 -1.73 -3.41 -2.62
N HIS A 249 -2.66 -2.50 -2.94
CA HIS A 249 -3.30 -2.47 -4.26
C HIS A 249 -2.28 -2.26 -5.39
N MET A 250 -1.23 -1.48 -5.15
CA MET A 250 -0.11 -1.32 -6.08
C MET A 250 0.64 -2.64 -6.31
N SER A 251 0.87 -3.42 -5.26
CA SER A 251 1.49 -4.76 -5.39
C SER A 251 0.61 -5.78 -6.13
N GLU A 252 -0.70 -5.53 -6.24
CA GLU A 252 -1.65 -6.34 -7.01
C GLU A 252 -1.92 -5.76 -8.41
N GLU A 253 -1.19 -4.72 -8.84
CA GLU A 253 -1.39 -3.98 -10.10
C GLU A 253 -2.80 -3.36 -10.23
N ASN A 254 -3.52 -3.19 -9.12
CA ASN A 254 -4.84 -2.57 -9.05
C ASN A 254 -4.71 -1.05 -8.90
N TRP A 255 -4.31 -0.37 -9.98
CA TRP A 255 -3.97 1.06 -9.98
C TRP A 255 -5.13 1.99 -9.57
N LYS A 256 -6.37 1.62 -9.91
CA LYS A 256 -7.56 2.45 -9.64
C LYS A 256 -7.88 2.52 -8.15
N ASP A 257 -7.94 1.37 -7.50
CA ASP A 257 -8.23 1.30 -6.06
C ASP A 257 -7.07 1.87 -5.24
N ALA A 258 -5.82 1.65 -5.70
CA ALA A 258 -4.64 2.28 -5.11
C ALA A 258 -4.71 3.80 -5.14
N GLN A 259 -5.14 4.40 -6.26
CA GLN A 259 -5.27 5.84 -6.38
C GLN A 259 -6.30 6.39 -5.38
N SER A 260 -7.47 5.74 -5.29
CA SER A 260 -8.52 6.13 -4.33
C SER A 260 -8.02 6.05 -2.90
N ASP A 261 -7.32 4.97 -2.54
CA ASP A 261 -6.78 4.77 -1.20
C ASP A 261 -5.69 5.78 -0.85
N PHE A 262 -4.76 6.08 -1.76
CA PHE A 262 -3.75 7.12 -1.52
C PHE A 262 -4.36 8.52 -1.44
N PHE A 263 -5.41 8.81 -2.21
CA PHE A 263 -6.11 10.09 -2.12
C PHE A 263 -6.83 10.25 -0.77
N GLU A 264 -7.54 9.23 -0.31
CA GLU A 264 -8.15 9.23 1.02
C GLU A 264 -7.10 9.30 2.14
N SER A 265 -5.98 8.56 2.00
CA SER A 265 -4.87 8.62 2.94
C SER A 265 -4.27 10.04 3.03
N PHE A 266 -4.06 10.69 1.88
CA PHE A 266 -3.58 12.07 1.81
C PHE A 266 -4.51 13.04 2.54
N ARG A 267 -5.82 12.98 2.28
CA ARG A 267 -6.81 13.83 2.97
C ARG A 267 -6.77 13.64 4.49
N ASN A 268 -6.71 12.39 4.94
CA ASN A 268 -6.63 12.07 6.37
C ASN A 268 -5.34 12.59 7.03
N TYR A 269 -4.20 12.55 6.32
CA TYR A 269 -2.95 13.11 6.82
C TYR A 269 -2.89 14.63 6.78
N ASP A 270 -3.56 15.25 5.81
CA ASP A 270 -3.71 16.70 5.70
C ASP A 270 -4.57 17.26 6.84
N GLU A 271 -5.73 16.64 7.11
CA GLU A 271 -6.59 16.96 8.26
C GLU A 271 -5.87 16.75 9.61
N ALA A 272 -4.97 15.76 9.68
CA ALA A 272 -4.15 15.50 10.87
C ALA A 272 -2.90 16.40 10.99
N GLY A 273 -2.58 17.23 9.99
CA GLY A 273 -1.36 18.06 9.99
C GLY A 273 -0.04 17.28 9.90
N SER A 274 -0.06 15.98 9.58
CA SER A 274 1.14 15.11 9.56
C SER A 274 2.06 15.44 8.38
N LEU A 275 3.39 15.34 8.57
CA LEU A 275 4.38 15.46 7.50
C LEU A 275 4.30 14.33 6.47
N GLN A 276 3.73 13.17 6.86
CA GLN A 276 3.53 12.01 5.98
C GLN A 276 2.64 12.32 4.77
N ARG A 277 1.84 13.40 4.80
CA ARG A 277 1.04 13.85 3.65
C ARG A 277 1.89 14.07 2.40
N ILE A 278 3.12 14.54 2.55
CA ILE A 278 4.03 14.81 1.42
C ILE A 278 4.48 13.50 0.77
N GLN A 279 4.79 12.49 1.60
CA GLN A 279 5.18 11.17 1.12
C GLN A 279 4.03 10.48 0.39
N VAL A 280 2.83 10.48 0.98
CA VAL A 280 1.62 9.92 0.34
C VAL A 280 1.25 10.67 -0.93
N LEU A 281 1.45 11.99 -0.98
CA LEU A 281 1.23 12.77 -2.19
C LEU A 281 2.15 12.30 -3.31
N LYS A 282 3.43 12.01 -3.04
CA LYS A 282 4.33 11.40 -4.05
C LYS A 282 3.79 10.06 -4.54
N TYR A 283 3.26 9.21 -3.67
CA TYR A 283 2.66 7.93 -4.05
C TYR A 283 1.41 8.11 -4.90
N LEU A 284 0.54 9.07 -4.56
CA LEU A 284 -0.64 9.40 -5.35
C LEU A 284 -0.28 9.86 -6.77
N LEU A 285 0.73 10.74 -6.90
CA LEU A 285 1.23 11.20 -8.20
C LEU A 285 1.77 10.04 -9.03
N LEU A 286 2.53 9.14 -8.40
CA LEU A 286 3.06 7.94 -9.03
C LEU A 286 1.96 7.00 -9.54
N THR A 287 0.97 6.70 -8.71
CA THR A 287 -0.18 5.85 -9.08
C THR A 287 -1.02 6.47 -10.19
N THR A 288 -1.14 7.80 -10.23
CA THR A 288 -1.87 8.48 -11.32
C THR A 288 -1.17 8.28 -12.67
N MET A 289 0.16 8.31 -12.71
CA MET A 289 0.93 8.00 -13.91
C MET A 289 0.81 6.53 -14.33
N LEU A 290 0.73 5.59 -13.38
CA LEU A 290 0.56 4.15 -13.65
C LEU A 290 -0.85 3.81 -14.16
N MET A 291 -1.87 4.48 -13.65
CA MET A 291 -3.26 4.35 -14.12
C MET A 291 -3.45 4.80 -15.58
N ARG A 292 -2.46 5.49 -16.16
CA ARG A 292 -2.51 6.08 -17.52
C ARG A 292 -3.66 7.09 -17.68
N SER A 293 -4.04 7.75 -16.59
CA SER A 293 -5.06 8.80 -16.61
C SER A 293 -4.43 10.13 -17.02
N ASP A 294 -5.17 10.92 -17.81
CA ASP A 294 -4.79 12.28 -18.17
C ASP A 294 -5.24 13.32 -17.12
N ILE A 295 -5.92 12.88 -16.05
CA ILE A 295 -6.40 13.76 -14.98
C ILE A 295 -5.21 14.31 -14.21
N ASN A 296 -5.12 15.65 -14.09
CA ASN A 296 -4.09 16.25 -13.28
C ASN A 296 -4.41 16.08 -11.78
N PRO A 297 -3.56 15.37 -11.02
CA PRO A 297 -3.78 15.17 -9.59
C PRO A 297 -3.76 16.47 -8.80
N PHE A 298 -3.23 17.58 -9.34
CA PHE A 298 -3.22 18.92 -8.73
C PHE A 298 -4.47 19.77 -9.03
N ASP A 299 -5.43 19.26 -9.80
CA ASP A 299 -6.69 19.98 -10.04
C ASP A 299 -7.67 19.87 -8.85
N SER A 300 -7.42 18.93 -7.94
CA SER A 300 -8.17 18.79 -6.68
C SER A 300 -7.87 19.96 -5.74
N GLN A 301 -8.89 20.41 -5.01
CA GLN A 301 -8.78 21.55 -4.10
C GLN A 301 -7.76 21.29 -2.98
N GLU A 302 -7.62 20.02 -2.59
CA GLU A 302 -6.77 19.52 -1.53
C GLU A 302 -5.29 19.47 -1.94
N THR A 303 -5.00 19.16 -3.21
CA THR A 303 -3.62 19.01 -3.71
C THR A 303 -3.08 20.29 -4.36
N LYS A 304 -3.95 21.17 -4.84
CA LYS A 304 -3.58 22.43 -5.51
C LYS A 304 -2.60 23.32 -4.71
N PRO A 305 -2.73 23.49 -3.38
CA PRO A 305 -1.79 24.31 -2.60
C PRO A 305 -0.36 23.76 -2.61
N TYR A 306 -0.22 22.45 -2.77
CA TYR A 306 1.06 21.75 -2.69
C TYR A 306 1.88 21.83 -3.98
N LYS A 307 1.29 22.24 -5.10
CA LYS A 307 1.93 22.26 -6.42
C LYS A 307 3.30 22.95 -6.45
N ASN A 308 3.48 24.00 -5.65
CA ASN A 308 4.70 24.80 -5.60
C ASN A 308 5.67 24.40 -4.48
N ASP A 309 5.39 23.33 -3.73
CA ASP A 309 6.27 22.86 -2.66
C ASP A 309 7.52 22.19 -3.26
N LEU A 310 8.70 22.67 -2.84
CA LEU A 310 10.00 22.17 -3.30
C LEU A 310 10.18 20.67 -3.06
N ARG A 311 9.57 20.12 -2.00
CA ARG A 311 9.68 18.70 -1.64
C ARG A 311 8.97 17.76 -2.61
N ILE A 312 8.01 18.29 -3.39
CA ILE A 312 7.28 17.53 -4.42
C ILE A 312 7.54 18.03 -5.85
N ALA A 313 8.29 19.13 -6.02
CA ALA A 313 8.56 19.75 -7.31
C ALA A 313 9.04 18.74 -8.36
N ALA A 314 9.93 17.82 -7.98
CA ALA A 314 10.42 16.77 -8.87
C ALA A 314 9.29 15.84 -9.37
N MET A 315 8.35 15.45 -8.50
CA MET A 315 7.18 14.65 -8.90
C MET A 315 6.20 15.44 -9.75
N THR A 316 6.00 16.73 -9.47
CA THR A 316 5.19 17.63 -10.30
C THR A 316 5.77 17.74 -11.71
N GLU A 317 7.09 17.92 -11.83
CA GLU A 317 7.76 17.97 -13.13
C GLU A 317 7.68 16.65 -13.90
N LEU A 318 7.75 15.49 -13.21
CA LEU A 318 7.55 14.18 -13.81
C LEU A 318 6.12 14.01 -14.35
N VAL A 319 5.11 14.40 -13.57
CA VAL A 319 3.70 14.34 -14.00
C VAL A 319 3.46 15.28 -15.19
N ASP A 320 4.01 16.49 -15.17
CA ASP A 320 3.93 17.43 -16.29
C ASP A 320 4.61 16.88 -17.56
N ALA A 321 5.74 16.19 -17.42
CA ALA A 321 6.41 15.53 -18.54
C ALA A 321 5.61 14.34 -19.08
N TYR A 322 4.98 13.57 -18.18
CA TYR A 322 4.10 12.45 -18.52
C TYR A 322 2.87 12.91 -19.30
N GLN A 323 2.18 13.97 -18.83
CA GLN A 323 0.99 14.51 -19.50
C GLN A 323 1.28 15.10 -20.89
N ARG A 324 2.49 15.60 -21.12
CA ARG A 324 2.92 16.12 -22.42
C ARG A 324 3.51 15.05 -23.35
N ASP A 325 3.57 13.80 -22.90
CA ASP A 325 4.27 12.69 -23.56
C ASP A 325 5.73 13.04 -23.93
N ASP A 326 6.42 13.82 -23.08
CA ASP A 326 7.81 14.25 -23.32
C ASP A 326 8.80 13.34 -22.58
N ILE A 327 9.32 12.35 -23.31
CA ILE A 327 10.29 11.38 -22.79
C ILE A 327 11.63 12.01 -22.40
N HIS A 328 12.10 13.02 -23.14
CA HIS A 328 13.40 13.63 -22.87
C HIS A 328 13.38 14.48 -21.61
N LYS A 329 12.27 15.22 -21.40
CA LYS A 329 12.07 15.93 -20.15
C LYS A 329 11.92 14.96 -18.99
N TYR A 330 11.16 13.88 -19.16
CA TYR A 330 10.99 12.84 -18.14
C TYR A 330 12.35 12.25 -17.70
N GLU A 331 13.19 11.82 -18.65
CA GLU A 331 14.52 11.29 -18.36
C GLU A 331 15.45 12.33 -17.70
N SER A 332 15.41 13.59 -18.16
CA SER A 332 16.19 14.66 -17.55
C SER A 332 15.77 14.93 -16.10
N VAL A 333 14.48 14.86 -15.79
CA VAL A 333 13.97 15.09 -14.44
C VAL A 333 14.38 13.93 -13.53
N LEU A 334 14.29 12.70 -14.01
CA LEU A 334 14.71 11.52 -13.24
C LEU A 334 16.22 11.51 -12.96
N GLN A 335 17.05 11.91 -13.94
CA GLN A 335 18.51 12.01 -13.77
C GLN A 335 18.92 13.10 -12.79
N LYS A 336 18.22 14.24 -12.80
CA LYS A 336 18.50 15.36 -11.88
C LYS A 336 18.09 15.07 -10.44
N ASN A 337 17.01 14.31 -10.25
CA ASN A 337 16.41 14.07 -8.94
C ASN A 337 16.57 12.60 -8.51
N GLN A 338 17.82 12.11 -8.42
CA GLN A 338 18.07 10.74 -7.95
C GLN A 338 17.58 10.49 -6.51
N ASP A 339 17.38 11.56 -5.73
CA ASP A 339 16.79 11.49 -4.39
C ASP A 339 15.38 10.87 -4.37
N LEU A 340 14.64 10.92 -5.49
CA LEU A 340 13.35 10.25 -5.61
C LEU A 340 13.48 8.72 -5.51
N LEU A 341 14.61 8.16 -5.94
CA LEU A 341 14.89 6.73 -5.89
C LEU A 341 15.36 6.27 -4.51
N ALA A 342 15.59 7.20 -3.56
CA ALA A 342 15.88 6.86 -2.18
C ALA A 342 14.67 6.19 -1.48
N ASP A 343 13.45 6.47 -1.94
CA ASP A 343 12.26 5.77 -1.48
C ASP A 343 12.13 4.40 -2.18
N PRO A 344 12.21 3.27 -1.44
CA PRO A 344 12.12 1.94 -2.02
C PRO A 344 10.83 1.69 -2.79
N PHE A 345 9.71 2.27 -2.35
CA PHE A 345 8.41 2.09 -2.98
C PHE A 345 8.33 2.81 -4.32
N ILE A 346 8.93 4.00 -4.44
CA ILE A 346 8.99 4.73 -5.71
C ILE A 346 9.92 3.99 -6.68
N ALA A 347 11.09 3.57 -6.20
CA ALA A 347 12.08 2.86 -7.01
C ALA A 347 11.53 1.57 -7.64
N GLU A 348 10.70 0.81 -6.91
CA GLU A 348 10.10 -0.44 -7.44
C GLU A 348 9.09 -0.19 -8.57
N ASN A 349 8.37 0.94 -8.55
CA ASN A 349 7.24 1.20 -9.45
C ASN A 349 7.57 2.20 -10.58
N ILE A 350 8.64 2.99 -10.46
CA ILE A 350 9.02 4.01 -11.45
C ILE A 350 9.47 3.40 -12.78
N ASP A 351 10.04 2.20 -12.75
CA ASP A 351 10.47 1.47 -13.96
C ASP A 351 9.28 1.15 -14.87
N GLU A 352 8.13 0.81 -14.28
CA GLU A 352 6.91 0.55 -15.05
C GLU A 352 6.32 1.84 -15.66
N VAL A 353 6.38 2.96 -14.94
CA VAL A 353 6.02 4.27 -15.51
C VAL A 353 6.94 4.61 -16.69
N THR A 354 8.24 4.39 -16.53
CA THR A 354 9.24 4.63 -17.59
C THR A 354 8.96 3.77 -18.81
N ARG A 355 8.65 2.48 -18.62
CA ARG A 355 8.26 1.56 -19.70
C ARG A 355 6.97 2.00 -20.40
N ASN A 356 5.96 2.45 -19.65
CA ASN A 356 4.72 2.97 -20.22
C ASN A 356 4.97 4.23 -21.07
N MET A 357 5.81 5.16 -20.59
CA MET A 357 6.23 6.35 -21.34
C MET A 357 6.98 6.01 -22.62
N ARG A 358 7.96 5.11 -22.54
CA ARG A 358 8.71 4.62 -23.71
C ARG A 358 7.80 3.97 -24.74
N THR A 359 6.86 3.15 -24.29
CA THR A 359 5.87 2.48 -25.16
C THR A 359 4.98 3.50 -25.89
N LYS A 360 4.47 4.52 -25.19
CA LYS A 360 3.71 5.62 -25.81
C LYS A 360 4.56 6.42 -26.80
N ALA A 361 5.80 6.74 -26.44
CA ALA A 361 6.71 7.49 -27.30
C ALA A 361 7.06 6.73 -28.59
N VAL A 362 7.33 5.42 -28.49
CA VAL A 362 7.52 4.55 -29.66
C VAL A 362 6.28 4.57 -30.55
N LEU A 363 5.09 4.35 -29.98
CA LEU A 363 3.83 4.33 -30.74
C LEU A 363 3.59 5.64 -31.51
N LYS A 364 3.84 6.79 -30.88
CA LYS A 364 3.72 8.11 -31.49
C LYS A 364 4.74 8.31 -32.62
N LEU A 365 5.97 7.83 -32.43
CA LEU A 365 7.04 7.97 -33.42
C LEU A 365 6.81 7.08 -34.66
N ILE A 366 6.22 5.90 -34.48
CA ILE A 366 6.03 4.95 -35.59
C ILE A 366 4.82 5.27 -36.48
N THR A 367 3.79 5.91 -35.92
CA THR A 367 2.49 6.12 -36.58
C THR A 367 2.57 6.67 -38.02
N PRO A 368 3.45 7.64 -38.35
CA PRO A 368 3.49 8.20 -39.71
C PRO A 368 4.32 7.40 -40.72
N TYR A 369 5.02 6.33 -40.33
CA TYR A 369 5.96 5.61 -41.22
C TYR A 369 5.50 4.18 -41.47
N THR A 370 5.71 3.68 -42.70
CA THR A 370 5.45 2.29 -43.08
C THR A 370 6.65 1.37 -42.91
N ARG A 371 7.86 1.91 -43.06
CA ARG A 371 9.12 1.17 -42.93
C ARG A 371 10.16 2.02 -42.21
N MET A 372 10.78 1.48 -41.17
CA MET A 372 11.77 2.22 -40.39
C MET A 372 12.87 1.33 -39.80
N ARG A 373 14.06 1.89 -39.62
CA ARG A 373 15.18 1.20 -38.95
C ARG A 373 15.05 1.32 -37.44
N LEU A 374 15.23 0.21 -36.72
CA LEU A 374 15.22 0.16 -35.25
C LEU A 374 16.31 1.06 -34.66
N SER A 375 17.49 1.10 -35.29
CA SER A 375 18.61 1.96 -34.89
C SER A 375 18.31 3.46 -34.94
N TRP A 376 17.39 3.88 -35.83
CA TRP A 376 16.94 5.27 -35.89
C TRP A 376 16.01 5.60 -34.71
N VAL A 377 15.08 4.70 -34.39
CA VAL A 377 14.19 4.85 -33.23
C VAL A 377 14.97 4.85 -31.92
N ALA A 378 15.95 3.96 -31.79
CA ALA A 378 16.85 3.88 -30.63
C ALA A 378 17.59 5.21 -30.40
N LYS A 379 18.17 5.79 -31.45
CA LYS A 379 18.86 7.09 -31.40
C LYS A 379 17.92 8.23 -31.04
N GLN A 380 16.72 8.24 -31.62
CA GLN A 380 15.75 9.30 -31.39
C GLN A 380 15.24 9.29 -29.95
N LEU A 381 15.00 8.12 -29.37
CA LEU A 381 14.49 7.95 -28.01
C LEU A 381 15.59 7.82 -26.94
N ARG A 382 16.87 7.76 -27.33
CA ARG A 382 18.04 7.57 -26.46
C ARG A 382 18.00 6.27 -25.62
N ILE A 383 17.45 5.21 -26.20
CA ILE A 383 17.35 3.87 -25.59
C ILE A 383 18.14 2.84 -26.40
N SER A 384 18.38 1.67 -25.82
CA SER A 384 19.10 0.59 -26.50
C SER A 384 18.28 -0.02 -27.64
N GLU A 385 18.94 -0.52 -28.69
CA GLU A 385 18.25 -1.19 -29.80
C GLU A 385 17.50 -2.44 -29.34
N ALA A 386 18.04 -3.17 -28.36
CA ALA A 386 17.39 -4.34 -27.76
C ALA A 386 16.06 -3.95 -27.08
N GLU A 387 16.06 -2.86 -26.31
CA GLU A 387 14.86 -2.38 -25.62
C GLU A 387 13.79 -1.89 -26.62
N VAL A 388 14.19 -1.21 -27.70
CA VAL A 388 13.26 -0.85 -28.79
C VAL A 388 12.63 -2.09 -29.40
N GLN A 389 13.44 -3.12 -29.68
CA GLN A 389 12.96 -4.38 -30.23
C GLN A 389 11.97 -5.07 -29.28
N ASP A 390 12.23 -5.08 -27.98
CA ASP A 390 11.34 -5.66 -26.96
C ASP A 390 10.01 -4.89 -26.87
N ILE A 391 10.06 -3.55 -26.87
CA ILE A 391 8.85 -2.70 -26.85
C ILE A 391 8.03 -2.90 -28.12
N MET A 392 8.67 -2.94 -29.29
CA MET A 392 7.99 -3.18 -30.56
C MET A 392 7.39 -4.59 -30.64
N GLY A 393 8.12 -5.60 -30.17
CA GLY A 393 7.62 -6.97 -30.05
C GLY A 393 6.39 -7.03 -29.15
N PHE A 394 6.43 -6.37 -27.99
CA PHE A 394 5.28 -6.25 -27.09
C PHE A 394 4.09 -5.58 -27.77
N LEU A 395 4.29 -4.47 -28.49
CA LEU A 395 3.23 -3.74 -29.19
C LEU A 395 2.61 -4.52 -30.36
N ILE A 396 3.38 -5.39 -31.02
CA ILE A 396 2.88 -6.29 -32.07
C ILE A 396 2.03 -7.41 -31.45
N ILE A 397 2.49 -8.02 -30.35
CA ILE A 397 1.74 -9.07 -29.64
C ILE A 397 0.45 -8.51 -29.02
N ASP A 398 0.50 -7.30 -28.47
CA ASP A 398 -0.66 -6.57 -27.93
C ASP A 398 -1.64 -6.11 -29.04
N GLY A 399 -1.30 -6.33 -30.31
CA GLY A 399 -2.17 -5.99 -31.46
C GLY A 399 -2.29 -4.50 -31.75
N LYS A 400 -1.51 -3.64 -31.07
CA LYS A 400 -1.49 -2.19 -31.33
C LYS A 400 -0.75 -1.84 -32.62
N ILE A 401 0.20 -2.68 -33.03
CA ILE A 401 0.94 -2.54 -34.28
C ILE A 401 0.71 -3.78 -35.13
N ASN A 402 0.16 -3.60 -36.33
CA ASN A 402 0.12 -4.66 -37.34
C ASN A 402 1.39 -4.61 -38.19
N GLY A 403 2.48 -5.22 -37.70
CA GLY A 403 3.78 -5.14 -38.36
C GLY A 403 4.66 -6.36 -38.10
N LYS A 404 5.73 -6.46 -38.88
CA LYS A 404 6.77 -7.51 -38.77
C LYS A 404 8.12 -6.85 -38.53
N ILE A 405 8.92 -7.48 -37.68
CA ILE A 405 10.30 -7.07 -37.42
C ILE A 405 11.21 -7.99 -38.22
N ASP A 406 11.98 -7.42 -39.13
CA ASP A 406 13.11 -8.11 -39.76
C ASP A 406 14.35 -7.92 -38.88
N GLN A 407 14.73 -8.98 -38.15
CA GLN A 407 15.85 -8.94 -37.23
C GLN A 407 17.21 -8.90 -37.94
N GLN A 408 17.32 -9.40 -39.19
CA GLN A 408 18.59 -9.39 -39.92
C GLN A 408 18.93 -7.99 -40.44
N THR A 409 17.93 -7.27 -40.94
CA THR A 409 18.11 -5.91 -41.46
C THR A 409 17.84 -4.83 -40.41
N GLY A 410 17.24 -5.18 -39.28
CA GLY A 410 16.89 -4.26 -38.20
C GLY A 410 15.80 -3.27 -38.61
N VAL A 411 14.82 -3.73 -39.38
CA VAL A 411 13.75 -2.90 -39.96
C VAL A 411 12.38 -3.38 -39.49
N LEU A 412 11.55 -2.43 -39.03
CA LEU A 412 10.12 -2.64 -38.80
C LEU A 412 9.37 -2.33 -40.09
N GLU A 413 8.55 -3.28 -40.54
CA GLU A 413 7.61 -3.13 -41.65
C GLU A 413 6.18 -3.19 -41.11
N ILE A 414 5.45 -2.09 -41.25
CA ILE A 414 4.03 -1.99 -40.84
C ILE A 414 3.19 -2.35 -42.06
N ASN A 415 2.30 -3.34 -41.90
CA ASN A 415 1.38 -3.74 -42.95
C ASN A 415 0.30 -2.67 -43.13
N SER A 416 0.07 -2.23 -44.37
CA SER A 416 -1.09 -1.39 -44.68
C SER A 416 -2.29 -2.28 -44.96
N ASP A 417 -3.36 -2.15 -44.17
CA ASP A 417 -4.62 -2.90 -44.37
C ASP A 417 -5.35 -2.57 -45.67
N ARG A 418 -4.91 -1.56 -46.42
CA ARG A 418 -5.48 -1.18 -47.72
C ARG A 418 -5.52 -2.33 -48.72
N ASP A 419 -4.51 -3.20 -48.68
CA ASP A 419 -4.45 -4.34 -49.59
C ASP A 419 -5.42 -5.44 -49.15
N ALA A 420 -5.61 -5.65 -47.84
CA ALA A 420 -6.54 -6.63 -47.30
C ALA A 420 -8.01 -6.24 -47.53
N GLU A 421 -8.37 -4.97 -47.31
CA GLU A 421 -9.71 -4.45 -47.59
C GLU A 421 -10.08 -4.60 -49.07
N ARG A 422 -9.14 -4.30 -49.97
CA ARG A 422 -9.34 -4.44 -51.42
C ARG A 422 -9.51 -5.90 -51.82
N ILE A 423 -8.73 -6.82 -51.25
CA ILE A 423 -8.85 -8.26 -51.54
C ILE A 423 -10.21 -8.77 -51.02
N ASN A 424 -10.62 -8.39 -49.82
CA ASN A 424 -11.94 -8.75 -49.28
C ASN A 424 -13.09 -8.20 -50.13
N ALA A 425 -12.98 -6.97 -50.64
CA ALA A 425 -13.98 -6.39 -51.54
C ALA A 425 -14.07 -7.16 -52.87
N ILE A 426 -12.92 -7.57 -53.44
CA ILE A 426 -12.88 -8.39 -54.65
C ILE A 426 -13.48 -9.78 -54.39
N GLN A 427 -13.21 -10.36 -53.22
CA GLN A 427 -13.73 -11.67 -52.85
C GLN A 427 -15.26 -11.62 -52.66
N HIS A 428 -15.78 -10.60 -51.99
CA HIS A 428 -17.22 -10.35 -51.90
C HIS A 428 -17.87 -10.15 -53.26
N LEU A 429 -17.21 -9.42 -54.18
CA LEU A 429 -17.70 -9.25 -55.54
C LEU A 429 -17.71 -10.59 -56.29
N SER A 430 -16.69 -11.42 -56.12
CA SER A 430 -16.60 -12.75 -56.72
C SER A 430 -17.71 -13.67 -56.21
N ASP A 431 -17.98 -13.65 -54.91
CA ASP A 431 -19.05 -14.46 -54.29
C ASP A 431 -20.43 -14.00 -54.77
N ALA A 432 -20.67 -12.68 -54.83
CA ALA A 432 -21.91 -12.11 -55.36
C ALA A 432 -22.10 -12.46 -56.86
N LEU A 433 -21.03 -12.49 -57.65
CA LEU A 433 -21.06 -12.94 -59.04
C LEU A 433 -21.35 -14.43 -59.17
N ALA A 434 -20.82 -15.26 -58.26
CA ALA A 434 -21.10 -16.69 -58.23
C ALA A 434 -22.55 -16.98 -57.83
N GLU A 435 -23.11 -16.21 -56.89
CA GLU A 435 -24.53 -16.26 -56.53
C GLU A 435 -25.43 -15.78 -57.67
N LEU A 436 -25.07 -14.68 -58.35
CA LEU A 436 -25.78 -14.21 -59.54
C LEU A 436 -25.74 -15.26 -60.66
N TYR A 437 -24.59 -15.88 -60.91
CA TYR A 437 -24.45 -16.94 -61.91
C TYR A 437 -25.36 -18.14 -61.56
N THR A 438 -25.36 -18.56 -60.29
CA THR A 438 -26.20 -19.66 -59.81
C THR A 438 -27.68 -19.34 -59.98
N THR A 439 -28.11 -18.16 -59.54
CA THR A 439 -29.52 -17.74 -59.62
C THR A 439 -30.00 -17.52 -61.06
N VAL A 440 -29.15 -16.99 -61.95
CA VAL A 440 -29.54 -16.72 -63.35
C VAL A 440 -29.49 -17.98 -64.22
N PHE A 441 -28.46 -18.83 -64.06
CA PHE A 441 -28.22 -19.96 -64.97
C PHE A 441 -28.63 -21.33 -64.42
N LYS A 442 -28.74 -21.51 -63.11
CA LYS A 442 -29.23 -22.77 -62.51
C LYS A 442 -30.69 -22.68 -62.06
N ASP A 443 -31.08 -21.56 -61.44
CA ASP A 443 -32.42 -21.40 -60.85
C ASP A 443 -33.38 -20.53 -61.68
N GLY A 444 -32.88 -19.81 -62.68
CA GLY A 444 -33.68 -18.97 -63.58
C GLY A 444 -34.34 -19.80 -64.69
N ASP A 445 -35.68 -19.85 -64.68
CA ASP A 445 -36.49 -20.61 -65.65
C ASP A 445 -36.36 -20.15 -67.13
N GLY A 446 -35.59 -19.10 -67.42
CA GLY A 446 -35.38 -18.59 -68.79
C GLY A 446 -34.31 -19.33 -69.61
N PHE A 447 -33.44 -20.13 -68.98
CA PHE A 447 -32.34 -20.86 -69.64
C PHE A 447 -32.36 -22.37 -69.39
N ARG A 448 -33.43 -22.91 -68.80
CA ARG A 448 -33.68 -24.35 -68.90
C ARG A 448 -33.94 -24.67 -70.36
N ASN A 449 -33.03 -25.40 -71.01
CA ASN A 449 -33.26 -26.04 -72.29
C ASN A 449 -34.44 -27.02 -72.14
N SER A 450 -35.66 -26.50 -72.22
CA SER A 450 -36.88 -27.27 -72.42
C SER A 450 -36.92 -27.67 -73.88
N ASP A 451 -36.16 -28.70 -74.24
CA ASP A 451 -36.53 -29.67 -75.27
C ASP A 451 -35.35 -30.62 -75.55
N THR A 452 -35.29 -31.72 -74.78
CA THR A 452 -35.27 -33.08 -75.34
C THR A 452 -35.21 -34.12 -74.21
N THR A 453 -36.38 -34.57 -73.78
CA THR A 453 -36.53 -35.86 -73.09
C THR A 453 -36.79 -36.94 -74.15
N VAL A 454 -35.78 -37.74 -74.49
CA VAL A 454 -35.98 -39.17 -74.81
C VAL A 454 -34.77 -39.95 -74.29
N ALA A 455 -35.06 -40.97 -73.50
CA ALA A 455 -34.12 -41.86 -72.82
C ALA A 455 -33.21 -42.63 -73.80
N VAL A 456 -31.91 -42.71 -73.48
CA VAL A 456 -31.03 -43.83 -73.84
C VAL A 456 -30.07 -44.10 -72.68
N ASP A 457 -30.12 -45.34 -72.22
CA ASP A 457 -29.21 -45.99 -71.28
C ASP A 457 -27.81 -46.19 -71.90
N GLY A 458 -26.76 -46.10 -71.07
CA GLY A 458 -25.42 -46.63 -71.32
C GLY A 458 -24.66 -46.17 -72.58
N SER A 459 -23.73 -45.24 -72.42
CA SER A 459 -22.34 -45.41 -72.89
C SER A 459 -21.47 -44.20 -72.56
N ASP A 460 -20.47 -44.49 -71.75
CA ASP A 460 -19.22 -43.77 -71.60
C ASP A 460 -18.61 -43.46 -72.98
N MET A 461 -18.44 -42.17 -73.28
CA MET A 461 -17.61 -41.66 -74.38
C MET A 461 -16.80 -40.48 -73.84
N GLY A 462 -16.05 -40.75 -72.77
CA GLY A 462 -14.81 -40.04 -72.50
C GLY A 462 -13.76 -40.39 -73.55
N GLY A 463 -13.49 -39.47 -74.45
CA GLY A 463 -12.33 -39.52 -75.35
C GLY A 463 -12.17 -38.14 -75.99
N GLY A 464 -11.09 -37.40 -75.82
CA GLY A 464 -9.77 -37.67 -75.25
C GLY A 464 -8.85 -36.57 -75.76
N PHE A 465 -7.56 -36.70 -75.46
CA PHE A 465 -6.41 -35.83 -75.82
C PHE A 465 -5.93 -34.88 -74.72
N PHE A 466 -4.78 -35.11 -74.08
CA PHE A 466 -3.79 -36.20 -74.17
C PHE A 466 -2.89 -36.11 -72.91
N GLU A 467 -2.85 -37.16 -72.11
CA GLU A 467 -1.84 -37.34 -71.06
C GLU A 467 -1.48 -38.84 -71.03
N SER A 468 -0.21 -39.19 -71.28
CA SER A 468 0.41 -40.52 -71.09
C SER A 468 1.87 -40.53 -71.61
N PRO A 469 2.75 -41.47 -71.22
CA PRO A 469 3.30 -41.73 -69.87
C PRO A 469 4.81 -42.13 -69.91
N ILE A 470 5.46 -42.35 -68.74
CA ILE A 470 6.64 -43.22 -68.43
C ILE A 470 7.05 -42.85 -66.97
N GLY A 471 7.31 -43.74 -65.99
CA GLY A 471 7.48 -45.18 -65.92
C GLY A 471 7.56 -45.67 -64.45
N THR A 472 7.56 -46.99 -64.29
CA THR A 472 7.52 -47.85 -63.08
C THR A 472 8.80 -47.76 -62.20
N ARG A 473 8.98 -48.28 -60.96
CA ARG A 473 8.52 -49.51 -60.25
C ARG A 473 9.12 -49.57 -58.80
N ARG A 474 8.45 -50.34 -57.88
CA ARG A 474 8.93 -51.07 -56.65
C ARG A 474 9.35 -50.25 -55.39
N GLU A 475 9.14 -50.67 -54.12
CA GLU A 475 8.94 -51.99 -53.47
C GLU A 475 8.45 -51.86 -51.99
N GLY A 476 7.64 -52.84 -51.50
CA GLY A 476 7.52 -53.35 -50.10
C GLY A 476 6.81 -52.49 -49.02
N GLY A 477 5.94 -52.96 -48.11
CA GLY A 477 5.40 -54.28 -47.73
C GLY A 477 4.83 -54.22 -46.27
N ARG A 478 3.81 -55.06 -46.00
CA ARG A 478 3.18 -55.46 -44.69
C ARG A 478 2.23 -54.48 -43.97
N ALA A 479 0.92 -54.77 -43.91
CA ALA A 479 0.19 -55.64 -42.93
C ALA A 479 0.16 -55.00 -41.52
N THR A 480 -0.95 -54.70 -40.84
CA THR A 480 -2.22 -55.41 -40.50
C THR A 480 -3.20 -54.34 -39.92
N GLY A 481 -4.51 -54.32 -40.17
CA GLY A 481 -5.52 -55.14 -39.50
C GLY A 481 -6.47 -54.30 -38.60
N HIS A 482 -7.77 -54.34 -38.93
CA HIS A 482 -8.96 -54.10 -38.09
C HIS A 482 -9.36 -52.67 -37.64
N ALA A 483 -10.52 -52.23 -38.15
CA ALA A 483 -11.47 -51.31 -37.52
C ALA A 483 -12.51 -52.13 -36.70
N PRO A 484 -13.58 -51.56 -36.10
CA PRO A 484 -13.80 -50.24 -35.48
C PRO A 484 -14.44 -50.35 -34.06
N ARG A 485 -14.59 -49.25 -33.31
CA ARG A 485 -15.85 -48.97 -32.58
C ARG A 485 -15.88 -47.61 -31.86
N ALA A 486 -16.98 -46.91 -32.10
CA ALA A 486 -17.42 -45.68 -31.44
C ALA A 486 -17.88 -45.93 -29.99
N ARG A 487 -17.74 -44.92 -29.13
CA ARG A 487 -18.44 -44.84 -27.84
C ARG A 487 -18.99 -43.43 -27.63
N ARG A 488 -20.32 -43.33 -27.59
CA ARG A 488 -21.11 -42.14 -27.20
C ARG A 488 -20.98 -41.89 -25.70
N VAL A 489 -21.00 -40.62 -25.29
CA VAL A 489 -21.13 -40.16 -23.90
C VAL A 489 -22.52 -39.50 -23.72
N PRO A 490 -23.33 -39.85 -22.71
CA PRO A 490 -24.64 -39.23 -22.47
C PRO A 490 -24.60 -37.98 -21.58
N ARG A 491 -25.53 -37.06 -21.86
CA ARG A 491 -25.93 -35.89 -21.05
C ARG A 491 -27.10 -36.26 -20.13
N GLU A 492 -27.03 -35.95 -18.84
CA GLU A 492 -28.12 -35.72 -17.87
C GLU A 492 -27.46 -35.08 -16.62
N THR A 493 -28.01 -34.21 -15.75
CA THR A 493 -29.27 -33.47 -15.56
C THR A 493 -28.98 -32.48 -14.40
N PHE A 494 -29.46 -31.23 -14.48
CA PHE A 494 -29.46 -30.28 -13.35
C PHE A 494 -30.86 -30.30 -12.71
N GLY A 495 -30.94 -30.43 -11.39
CA GLY A 495 -32.14 -30.19 -10.58
C GLY A 495 -31.95 -28.96 -9.67
N PRO A 496 -33.00 -28.21 -9.33
CA PRO A 496 -32.89 -26.97 -8.58
C PRO A 496 -33.01 -27.19 -7.06
N ALA A 497 -32.33 -26.34 -6.30
CA ALA A 497 -32.58 -26.03 -4.89
C ALA A 497 -32.72 -24.51 -4.74
#